data_AF-A0A954Y820-F1
#
_entry.id   AF-A0A954Y820-F1
#
_cell.length_a   1.000
_cell.length_b   1.000
_cell.length_c   1.000
_cell.angle_alpha   90.00
_cell.angle_beta   90.00
_cell.angle_gamma   90.00
#
_symmetry.space_group_name_H-M   'P 1'
#
loop_
_entity.id
_entity.type
_entity.pdbx_description
1 polymer ?
#
loop_
_entity_poly.entity_id
_entity_poly.type
_entity_poly.pdbx_seq_one_letter_code
_entity_poly.pdbx_strand_id
1 'polypeptide(L)'
;AASLGSWLVSTLMLAAAGLAFTIYGLRSNRTDDVRGQYRWWFTAGLAGICASAVYATNLHVTFGEYLGQASGFAPLGKGAVWWITAAVLAAVVLGFRPLGDLKESRWSLTLVVLSAVLMVLAACGTVGALPPVALPHEVLIQTGGLLGGLLALIGAQLTYVRRVLLETDGLITAPQRKLKPAKRQEADSSAKQPQPKQEASPAKPAVAPQRQEPKPAVASKPEPTQTEWTDGGDDPDCEYDEDGQKQRLSKAERKRLRRQKAKGRYAA
;
A
#
# COMPACT_ATOMS: atom_id res chain seq x y z
N ALA A 1 -10.95 -37.37 -4.82
CA ALA A 1 -10.99 -37.80 -3.41
C ALA A 1 -10.28 -36.76 -2.58
N ALA A 2 -10.88 -36.27 -1.49
CA ALA A 2 -10.23 -35.31 -0.61
C ALA A 2 -9.10 -36.01 0.14
N SER A 3 -7.86 -35.55 -0.01
CA SER A 3 -6.69 -36.08 0.69
C SER A 3 -6.33 -35.19 1.87
N LEU A 4 -5.61 -35.72 2.87
CA LEU A 4 -5.09 -34.89 3.96
C LEU A 4 -4.26 -33.71 3.43
N GLY A 5 -3.47 -33.96 2.38
CA GLY A 5 -2.71 -32.92 1.69
C GLY A 5 -3.61 -31.84 1.10
N SER A 6 -4.76 -32.20 0.50
CA SER A 6 -5.66 -31.20 -0.08
C SER A 6 -6.31 -30.30 0.97
N TRP A 7 -6.69 -30.88 2.11
CA TRP A 7 -7.21 -30.14 3.26
C TRP A 7 -6.16 -29.20 3.86
N LEU A 8 -4.92 -29.66 4.02
CA LEU A 8 -3.84 -28.83 4.53
C LEU A 8 -3.54 -27.65 3.60
N VAL A 9 -3.44 -27.89 2.29
CA VAL A 9 -3.21 -26.84 1.29
C VAL A 9 -4.34 -25.82 1.29
N SER A 10 -5.62 -26.24 1.29
CA SER A 10 -6.75 -25.31 1.33
C SER A 10 -6.77 -24.49 2.61
N THR A 11 -6.41 -25.11 3.74
CA THR A 11 -6.33 -24.43 5.05
C THR A 11 -5.20 -23.39 5.07
N LEU A 12 -4.02 -23.73 4.54
CA LEU A 12 -2.90 -22.80 4.44
C LEU A 12 -3.19 -21.65 3.47
N MET A 13 -3.86 -21.91 2.36
CA MET A 13 -4.33 -20.84 1.45
C MET A 13 -5.31 -19.89 2.16
N LEU A 14 -6.23 -20.44 2.96
CA LEU A 14 -7.17 -19.64 3.74
C LEU A 14 -6.45 -18.82 4.82
N ALA A 15 -5.44 -19.39 5.48
CA ALA A 15 -4.60 -18.67 6.44
C ALA A 15 -3.82 -17.53 5.77
N ALA A 16 -3.24 -17.76 4.59
CA ALA A 16 -2.57 -16.73 3.80
C ALA A 16 -3.54 -15.62 3.34
N ALA A 17 -4.79 -15.96 3.05
CA ALA A 17 -5.84 -14.99 2.76
C ALA A 17 -6.19 -14.14 4.00
N GLY A 18 -6.33 -14.77 5.17
CA GLY A 18 -6.56 -14.08 6.44
C GLY A 18 -5.47 -13.06 6.74
N LEU A 19 -4.20 -13.45 6.59
CA LEU A 19 -3.07 -12.54 6.76
C LEU A 19 -3.05 -11.40 5.74
N ALA A 20 -3.47 -11.64 4.50
CA ALA A 20 -3.63 -10.56 3.53
C ALA A 20 -4.69 -9.53 3.98
N PHE A 21 -5.80 -9.98 4.59
CA PHE A 21 -6.77 -9.06 5.19
C PHE A 21 -6.24 -8.35 6.44
N THR A 22 -5.44 -9.01 7.27
CA THR A 22 -4.75 -8.35 8.39
C THR A 22 -3.84 -7.24 7.89
N ILE A 23 -3.06 -7.49 6.84
CA ILE A 23 -2.20 -6.48 6.20
C ILE A 23 -3.04 -5.33 5.63
N TYR A 24 -4.15 -5.65 4.97
CA TYR A 24 -5.10 -4.66 4.48
C TYR A 24 -5.60 -3.75 5.61
N GLY A 25 -6.06 -4.31 6.74
CA GLY A 25 -6.58 -3.55 7.87
C GLY A 25 -5.53 -2.68 8.56
N LEU A 26 -4.31 -3.20 8.75
CA LEU A 26 -3.21 -2.41 9.30
C LEU A 26 -2.84 -1.24 8.39
N ARG A 27 -2.87 -1.45 7.07
CA ARG A 27 -2.54 -0.41 6.09
C ARG A 27 -3.66 0.58 5.85
N SER A 28 -4.93 0.18 5.96
CA SER A 28 -6.06 1.11 5.80
C SER A 28 -6.08 2.17 6.90
N ASN A 29 -5.53 1.87 8.06
CA ASN A 29 -5.43 2.82 9.18
C ASN A 29 -4.26 3.81 9.03
N ARG A 30 -3.38 3.61 8.04
CA ARG A 30 -2.22 4.48 7.80
C ARG A 30 -2.63 5.69 6.96
N THR A 31 -2.53 6.88 7.56
CA THR A 31 -2.89 8.17 6.94
C THR A 31 -2.02 8.55 5.73
N ASP A 32 -0.85 7.94 5.58
CA ASP A 32 0.10 8.23 4.49
C ASP A 32 -0.22 7.52 3.16
N ASP A 33 -1.10 6.50 3.14
CA ASP A 33 -1.39 5.72 1.92
C ASP A 33 -2.55 6.30 1.09
N VAL A 34 -2.35 7.52 0.59
CA VAL A 34 -3.37 8.27 -0.18
C VAL A 34 -3.66 7.63 -1.56
N ARG A 35 -2.83 6.69 -2.03
CA ARG A 35 -2.95 6.10 -3.38
C ARG A 35 -3.79 4.83 -3.43
N GLY A 36 -4.43 4.44 -2.33
CA GLY A 36 -5.28 3.25 -2.27
C GLY A 36 -4.52 1.95 -2.56
N GLN A 37 -3.20 1.91 -2.30
CA GLN A 37 -2.38 0.74 -2.65
C GLN A 37 -2.70 -0.46 -1.77
N TYR A 38 -3.15 -0.20 -0.55
CA TYR A 38 -3.67 -1.22 0.36
C TYR A 38 -4.81 -2.06 -0.24
N ARG A 39 -5.60 -1.55 -1.19
CA ARG A 39 -6.70 -2.30 -1.85
C ARG A 39 -6.24 -3.59 -2.54
N TRP A 40 -4.98 -3.65 -2.97
CA TRP A 40 -4.42 -4.85 -3.58
C TRP A 40 -4.29 -6.02 -2.59
N TRP A 41 -4.10 -5.73 -1.30
CA TRP A 41 -4.10 -6.74 -0.25
C TRP A 41 -5.50 -7.31 -0.01
N PHE A 42 -6.55 -6.48 -0.13
CA PHE A 42 -7.93 -6.97 -0.11
C PHE A 42 -8.22 -7.90 -1.29
N THR A 43 -7.83 -7.51 -2.51
CA THR A 43 -8.03 -8.37 -3.68
C THR A 43 -7.21 -9.66 -3.59
N ALA A 44 -6.00 -9.62 -3.02
CA ALA A 44 -5.19 -10.80 -2.78
C ALA A 44 -5.83 -11.73 -1.73
N GLY A 45 -6.41 -11.18 -0.66
CA GLY A 45 -7.17 -11.93 0.33
C GLY A 45 -8.40 -12.61 -0.28
N LEU A 46 -9.19 -11.88 -1.08
CA LEU A 46 -10.36 -12.43 -1.75
C LEU A 46 -9.97 -13.55 -2.73
N ALA A 47 -8.92 -13.33 -3.51
CA ALA A 47 -8.38 -14.34 -4.41
C ALA A 47 -7.85 -15.58 -3.66
N GLY A 48 -7.25 -15.40 -2.48
CA GLY A 48 -6.82 -16.50 -1.61
C GLY A 48 -7.99 -17.33 -1.09
N ILE A 49 -9.12 -16.70 -0.72
CA ILE A 49 -10.36 -17.42 -0.37
C ILE A 49 -10.86 -18.21 -1.58
N CYS A 50 -10.95 -17.59 -2.75
CA CYS A 50 -11.38 -18.27 -3.97
C CYS A 50 -10.46 -19.45 -4.32
N ALA A 51 -9.14 -19.26 -4.24
CA ALA A 51 -8.16 -20.31 -4.48
C ALA A 51 -8.31 -21.47 -3.49
N SER A 52 -8.52 -21.17 -2.20
CA SER A 52 -8.80 -22.17 -1.16
C SER A 52 -10.04 -22.99 -1.48
N ALA A 53 -11.15 -22.34 -1.89
CA ALA A 53 -12.38 -23.02 -2.28
C ALA A 53 -12.23 -23.89 -3.53
N VAL A 54 -11.53 -23.37 -4.56
CA VAL A 54 -11.21 -24.11 -5.80
C VAL A 54 -10.36 -25.34 -5.51
N TYR A 55 -9.43 -25.24 -4.54
CA TYR A 55 -8.59 -26.37 -4.16
C TYR A 55 -9.36 -27.40 -3.32
N ALA A 56 -10.17 -26.94 -2.35
CA ALA A 56 -11.00 -27.80 -1.50
C ALA A 56 -12.01 -28.62 -2.32
N THR A 57 -12.58 -28.04 -3.37
CA THR A 57 -13.54 -28.70 -4.26
C THR A 57 -12.89 -29.49 -5.41
N ASN A 58 -11.57 -29.41 -5.58
CA ASN A 58 -10.85 -29.93 -6.74
C ASN A 58 -11.36 -29.39 -8.09
N LEU A 59 -12.00 -28.20 -8.10
CA LEU A 59 -12.58 -27.59 -9.30
C LEU A 59 -11.54 -27.33 -10.40
N HIS A 60 -10.28 -27.09 -10.01
CA HIS A 60 -9.18 -26.88 -10.94
C HIS A 60 -8.90 -28.11 -11.82
N VAL A 61 -9.11 -29.33 -11.29
CA VAL A 61 -8.92 -30.58 -12.04
C VAL A 61 -10.02 -30.76 -13.08
N THR A 62 -11.29 -30.64 -12.66
CA THR A 62 -12.44 -30.80 -13.56
C THR A 62 -12.46 -29.72 -14.64
N PHE A 63 -12.12 -28.49 -14.29
CA PHE A 63 -11.99 -27.39 -15.25
C PHE A 63 -10.85 -27.63 -16.25
N GLY A 64 -9.70 -28.12 -15.77
CA GLY A 64 -8.57 -28.48 -16.63
C GLY A 64 -8.93 -29.58 -17.62
N GLU A 65 -9.59 -30.64 -17.16
CA GLU A 65 -10.03 -31.75 -18.00
C GLU A 65 -11.05 -31.30 -19.06
N TYR A 66 -12.04 -30.48 -18.68
CA TYR A 66 -13.02 -29.93 -19.61
C TYR A 66 -12.37 -29.06 -20.68
N LEU A 67 -11.46 -28.15 -20.30
CA LEU A 67 -10.72 -27.32 -21.27
C LEU A 67 -9.78 -28.15 -22.15
N GLY A 68 -9.16 -29.19 -21.60
CA GLY A 68 -8.34 -30.13 -22.36
C GLY A 68 -9.17 -30.86 -23.44
N GLN A 69 -10.37 -31.30 -23.09
CA GLN A 69 -11.31 -31.92 -24.04
C GLN A 69 -11.82 -30.92 -25.09
N ALA A 70 -12.20 -29.72 -24.67
CA ALA A 70 -12.76 -28.70 -25.56
C ALA A 70 -11.73 -28.12 -26.54
N SER A 71 -10.49 -27.92 -26.09
CA SER A 71 -9.41 -27.35 -26.93
C SER A 71 -8.74 -28.38 -27.84
N GLY A 72 -8.89 -29.68 -27.54
CA GLY A 72 -8.10 -30.75 -28.17
C GLY A 72 -6.60 -30.65 -27.86
N PHE A 73 -6.19 -29.77 -26.94
CA PHE A 73 -4.80 -29.50 -26.59
C PHE A 73 -4.52 -29.90 -25.13
N ALA A 74 -3.81 -31.01 -24.96
CA ALA A 74 -3.44 -31.55 -23.65
C ALA A 74 -2.00 -32.10 -23.64
N PRO A 75 -0.98 -31.25 -23.88
CA PRO A 75 0.41 -31.70 -24.06
C PRO A 75 1.00 -32.36 -22.80
N LEU A 76 0.43 -32.09 -21.62
CA LEU A 76 0.95 -32.54 -20.33
C LEU A 76 -0.02 -33.49 -19.60
N GLY A 77 -1.01 -34.04 -20.32
CA GLY A 77 -2.02 -34.94 -19.77
C GLY A 77 -3.02 -34.26 -18.83
N LYS A 78 -4.27 -34.72 -18.84
CA LYS A 78 -5.35 -34.29 -17.90
C LYS A 78 -5.61 -32.77 -17.82
N GLY A 79 -5.22 -32.02 -18.86
CA GLY A 79 -5.46 -30.58 -18.92
C GLY A 79 -4.71 -29.74 -17.87
N ALA A 80 -3.62 -30.26 -17.28
CA ALA A 80 -2.90 -29.59 -16.21
C ALA A 80 -2.38 -28.19 -16.60
N VAL A 81 -1.98 -28.03 -17.87
CA VAL A 81 -1.51 -26.75 -18.42
C VAL A 81 -2.51 -25.63 -18.20
N TRP A 82 -3.79 -25.87 -18.44
CA TRP A 82 -4.81 -24.84 -18.42
C TRP A 82 -4.96 -24.20 -17.04
N TRP A 83 -5.03 -25.03 -15.99
CA TRP A 83 -5.17 -24.49 -14.64
C TRP A 83 -3.86 -23.92 -14.11
N ILE A 84 -2.70 -24.49 -14.46
CA ILE A 84 -1.39 -23.95 -14.06
C ILE A 84 -1.17 -22.58 -14.70
N THR A 85 -1.45 -22.43 -15.99
CA THR A 85 -1.34 -21.14 -16.68
C THR A 85 -2.28 -20.11 -16.08
N ALA A 86 -3.53 -20.47 -15.79
CA ALA A 86 -4.47 -19.59 -15.11
C ALA A 86 -3.98 -19.19 -13.70
N ALA A 87 -3.45 -20.15 -12.93
CA ALA A 87 -2.93 -19.91 -11.59
C ALA A 87 -1.69 -18.99 -11.60
N VAL A 88 -0.75 -19.21 -12.53
CA VAL A 88 0.44 -18.37 -12.70
C VAL A 88 0.04 -16.95 -13.13
N LEU A 89 -0.90 -16.81 -14.09
CA LEU A 89 -1.38 -15.51 -14.52
C LEU A 89 -2.05 -14.75 -13.37
N ALA A 90 -2.91 -15.43 -12.61
CA ALA A 90 -3.55 -14.86 -11.42
C ALA A 90 -2.49 -14.45 -10.38
N ALA A 91 -1.52 -15.30 -10.10
CA ALA A 91 -0.44 -15.02 -9.15
C ALA A 91 0.42 -13.82 -9.59
N VAL A 92 0.71 -13.66 -10.88
CA VAL A 92 1.47 -12.51 -11.40
C VAL A 92 0.66 -11.22 -11.27
N VAL A 93 -0.61 -11.22 -11.71
CA VAL A 93 -1.49 -10.04 -11.67
C VAL A 93 -1.74 -9.59 -10.23
N LEU A 94 -2.05 -10.53 -9.35
CA LEU A 94 -2.36 -10.25 -7.95
C LEU A 94 -1.11 -10.01 -7.11
N GLY A 95 0.00 -10.66 -7.44
CA GLY A 95 1.25 -10.60 -6.67
C GLY A 95 2.15 -9.41 -7.02
N PHE A 96 2.12 -8.90 -8.25
CA PHE A 96 3.03 -7.83 -8.70
C PHE A 96 2.98 -6.59 -7.80
N ARG A 97 1.79 -6.19 -7.34
CA ARG A 97 1.64 -5.00 -6.51
C ARG A 97 2.06 -5.22 -5.05
N PRO A 98 1.58 -6.27 -4.35
CA PRO A 98 2.08 -6.64 -3.01
C PRO A 98 3.60 -6.82 -2.96
N LEU A 99 4.23 -7.37 -4.01
CA LEU A 99 5.69 -7.50 -4.09
C LEU A 99 6.41 -6.14 -3.94
N GLY A 100 5.82 -5.08 -4.48
CA GLY A 100 6.34 -3.72 -4.35
C GLY A 100 6.34 -3.20 -2.92
N ASP A 101 5.46 -3.71 -2.06
CA ASP A 101 5.40 -3.38 -0.63
C ASP A 101 6.37 -4.25 0.19
N LEU A 102 6.49 -5.53 -0.18
CA LEU A 102 7.34 -6.49 0.52
C LEU A 102 8.83 -6.22 0.34
N LYS A 103 9.22 -5.54 -0.76
CA LYS A 103 10.63 -5.19 -1.06
C LYS A 103 11.33 -4.42 0.04
N GLU A 104 10.57 -3.74 0.88
CA GLU A 104 11.15 -2.98 1.97
C GLU A 104 11.69 -3.93 3.06
N SER A 105 11.07 -5.10 3.25
CA SER A 105 11.46 -6.09 4.25
C SER A 105 12.25 -7.22 3.59
N ARG A 106 13.58 -7.23 3.79
CA ARG A 106 14.49 -8.24 3.21
C ARG A 106 14.04 -9.67 3.54
N TRP A 107 13.66 -9.92 4.79
CA TRP A 107 13.19 -11.24 5.25
C TRP A 107 11.90 -11.69 4.56
N SER A 108 10.96 -10.77 4.41
CA SER A 108 9.70 -11.07 3.71
C SER A 108 9.98 -11.37 2.24
N LEU A 109 10.83 -10.58 1.59
CA LEU A 109 11.22 -10.80 0.20
C LEU A 109 11.93 -12.15 0.01
N THR A 110 12.87 -12.52 0.90
CA THR A 110 13.55 -13.83 0.80
C THR A 110 12.57 -14.98 0.96
N LEU A 111 11.57 -14.86 1.83
CA LEU A 111 10.56 -15.88 2.04
C LEU A 111 9.57 -15.96 0.87
N VAL A 112 9.21 -14.84 0.23
CA VAL A 112 8.43 -14.86 -1.01
C VAL A 112 9.19 -15.51 -2.15
N VAL A 113 10.48 -15.22 -2.31
CA VAL A 113 11.33 -15.87 -3.33
C VAL A 113 11.42 -17.37 -3.07
N LEU A 114 11.66 -17.78 -1.82
CA LEU A 114 11.66 -19.19 -1.43
C LEU A 114 10.32 -19.87 -1.72
N SER A 115 9.22 -19.20 -1.38
CA SER A 115 7.86 -19.66 -1.66
C SER A 115 7.65 -19.89 -3.15
N ALA A 116 8.02 -18.92 -3.99
CA ALA A 116 7.91 -19.01 -5.44
C ALA A 116 8.73 -20.18 -6.01
N VAL A 117 9.97 -20.36 -5.55
CA VAL A 117 10.83 -21.49 -5.96
C VAL A 117 10.19 -22.82 -5.61
N LEU A 118 9.69 -22.99 -4.38
CA LEU A 118 9.05 -24.22 -3.94
C LEU A 118 7.75 -24.52 -4.70
N MET A 119 6.95 -23.49 -5.00
CA MET A 119 5.74 -23.64 -5.82
C MET A 119 6.06 -23.98 -7.28
N VAL A 120 7.13 -23.41 -7.85
CA VAL A 120 7.60 -23.78 -9.20
C VAL A 120 8.07 -25.23 -9.22
N LEU A 121 8.83 -25.68 -8.22
CA LEU A 121 9.23 -27.08 -8.10
C LEU A 121 8.03 -28.03 -7.99
N ALA A 122 7.01 -27.64 -7.21
CA ALA A 122 5.77 -28.39 -7.12
C ALA A 122 5.06 -28.48 -8.49
N ALA A 123 5.00 -27.36 -9.23
CA ALA A 123 4.41 -27.31 -10.57
C ALA A 123 5.21 -28.12 -11.60
N CYS A 124 6.55 -28.13 -11.54
CA CYS A 124 7.37 -29.02 -12.35
C CYS A 124 7.06 -30.49 -12.06
N GLY A 125 6.83 -30.82 -10.79
CA GLY A 125 6.33 -32.12 -10.36
C GLY A 125 5.00 -32.47 -11.01
N THR A 126 3.99 -31.61 -10.94
CA THR A 126 2.64 -31.91 -11.47
C THR A 126 2.60 -32.05 -12.98
N VAL A 127 3.51 -31.36 -13.68
CA VAL A 127 3.66 -31.40 -15.13
C VAL A 127 4.47 -32.61 -15.60
N GLY A 128 5.11 -33.36 -14.69
CA GLY A 128 6.00 -34.47 -15.07
C GLY A 128 7.32 -33.99 -15.68
N ALA A 129 7.73 -32.74 -15.43
CA ALA A 129 8.99 -32.16 -15.92
C ALA A 129 10.19 -32.54 -15.04
N LEU A 130 10.05 -33.56 -14.18
CA LEU A 130 11.10 -33.99 -13.25
C LEU A 130 12.09 -34.93 -13.95
N PRO A 131 13.39 -34.86 -13.61
CA PRO A 131 14.38 -35.81 -14.12
C PRO A 131 14.08 -37.24 -13.61
N PRO A 132 14.49 -38.30 -14.32
CA PRO A 132 14.23 -39.69 -13.93
C PRO A 132 14.67 -40.04 -12.50
N VAL A 133 15.77 -39.43 -12.02
CA VAL A 133 16.29 -39.61 -10.67
C VAL A 133 15.35 -39.10 -9.57
N ALA A 134 14.45 -38.17 -9.91
CA ALA A 134 13.51 -37.54 -8.97
C ALA A 134 12.12 -38.22 -8.97
N LEU A 135 11.84 -39.14 -9.90
CA LEU A 135 10.56 -39.86 -9.98
C LEU A 135 10.18 -40.59 -8.68
N PRO A 136 11.11 -41.25 -7.95
CA PRO A 136 10.78 -41.88 -6.67
C PRO A 136 10.30 -40.89 -5.59
N HIS A 137 10.60 -39.60 -5.77
CA HIS A 137 10.27 -38.52 -4.84
C HIS A 137 9.21 -37.56 -5.40
N GLU A 138 8.53 -37.91 -6.49
CA GLU A 138 7.56 -37.04 -7.17
C GLU A 138 6.49 -36.49 -6.22
N VAL A 139 5.85 -37.37 -5.42
CA VAL A 139 4.80 -36.97 -4.47
C VAL A 139 5.34 -36.00 -3.41
N LEU A 140 6.58 -36.23 -2.95
CA LEU A 140 7.24 -35.36 -1.98
C LEU A 140 7.55 -33.99 -2.60
N ILE A 141 8.01 -33.94 -3.85
CA ILE A 141 8.31 -32.69 -4.55
C ILE A 141 7.02 -31.91 -4.83
N GLN A 142 5.98 -32.58 -5.32
CA GLN A 142 4.68 -31.96 -5.61
C GLN A 142 4.01 -31.45 -4.33
N THR A 143 3.73 -32.34 -3.37
CA THR A 143 2.95 -32.00 -2.17
C THR A 143 3.79 -31.22 -1.17
N GLY A 144 5.04 -31.65 -0.95
CA GLY A 144 5.96 -30.98 -0.05
C GLY A 144 6.41 -29.61 -0.57
N GLY A 145 6.64 -29.48 -1.88
CA GLY A 145 6.93 -28.19 -2.51
C GLY A 145 5.76 -27.21 -2.37
N LEU A 146 4.52 -27.66 -2.58
CA LEU A 146 3.34 -26.82 -2.45
C LEU A 146 3.10 -26.38 -0.99
N LEU A 147 3.17 -27.32 -0.04
CA LEU A 147 3.01 -27.04 1.38
C LEU A 147 4.14 -26.13 1.90
N GLY A 148 5.39 -26.46 1.58
CA GLY A 148 6.56 -25.66 1.94
C GLY A 148 6.50 -24.26 1.34
N GLY A 149 6.03 -24.14 0.09
CA GLY A 149 5.79 -22.87 -0.58
C GLY A 149 4.75 -22.02 0.14
N LEU A 150 3.62 -22.61 0.54
CA LEU A 150 2.57 -21.90 1.30
C LEU A 150 3.03 -21.50 2.71
N LEU A 151 3.76 -22.36 3.40
CA LEU A 151 4.34 -22.02 4.72
C LEU A 151 5.35 -20.87 4.61
N ALA A 152 6.20 -20.87 3.58
CA ALA A 152 7.11 -19.78 3.30
C ALA A 152 6.35 -18.48 2.98
N LEU A 153 5.24 -18.55 2.23
CA LEU A 153 4.37 -17.40 1.94
C LEU A 153 3.74 -16.81 3.22
N ILE A 154 3.21 -17.66 4.09
CA ILE A 154 2.65 -17.26 5.39
C ILE A 154 3.76 -16.63 6.25
N GLY A 155 4.95 -17.22 6.30
CA GLY A 155 6.10 -16.64 6.98
C GLY A 155 6.48 -15.26 6.42
N ALA A 156 6.43 -15.09 5.09
CA ALA A 156 6.67 -13.80 4.44
C ALA A 156 5.64 -12.76 4.87
N GLN A 157 4.36 -13.12 4.93
CA GLN A 157 3.29 -12.24 5.38
C GLN A 157 3.42 -11.91 6.88
N LEU A 158 3.72 -12.87 7.74
CA LEU A 158 3.91 -12.66 9.18
C LEU A 158 5.10 -11.73 9.47
N THR A 159 6.23 -11.93 8.80
CA THR A 159 7.40 -11.03 8.93
C THR A 159 7.09 -9.63 8.44
N TYR A 160 6.22 -9.48 7.43
CA TYR A 160 5.73 -8.18 6.97
C TYR A 160 4.74 -7.55 7.96
N VAL A 161 3.75 -8.30 8.47
CA VAL A 161 2.80 -7.85 9.50
C VAL A 161 3.55 -7.34 10.73
N ARG A 162 4.51 -8.12 11.24
CA ARG A 162 5.35 -7.71 12.37
C ARG A 162 6.03 -6.36 12.11
N ARG A 163 6.56 -6.17 10.91
CA ARG A 163 7.18 -4.90 10.54
C ARG A 163 6.16 -3.76 10.52
N VAL A 164 4.99 -3.96 9.93
CA VAL A 164 3.93 -2.93 9.89
C VAL A 164 3.51 -2.54 11.30
N LEU A 165 3.39 -3.50 12.23
CA LEU A 165 3.12 -3.23 13.65
C LEU A 165 4.22 -2.39 14.29
N LEU A 166 5.50 -2.74 14.07
CA LEU A 166 6.62 -1.93 14.58
C LEU A 166 6.67 -0.52 13.96
N GLU A 167 6.18 -0.33 12.74
CA GLU A 167 6.03 0.99 12.12
C GLU A 167 4.86 1.77 12.75
N THR A 168 3.73 1.13 13.07
CA THR A 168 2.60 1.79 13.74
C THR A 168 2.91 2.17 15.18
N ASP A 169 3.72 1.38 15.87
CA ASP A 169 4.19 1.68 17.23
C ASP A 169 5.26 2.78 17.25
N GLY A 170 5.73 3.24 16.08
CA GLY A 170 6.78 4.25 15.96
C GLY A 170 8.18 3.75 16.31
N LEU A 171 8.36 2.44 16.56
CA LEU A 171 9.66 1.82 16.85
C LEU A 171 10.56 1.78 15.62
N ILE A 172 9.98 1.70 14.43
CA ILE A 172 10.69 1.79 13.15
C ILE A 172 10.19 3.02 12.40
N THR A 173 11.12 3.85 11.94
CA THR A 173 10.79 5.01 11.11
C THR A 173 10.16 4.53 9.80
N ALA A 174 8.92 4.95 9.57
CA ALA A 174 8.24 4.79 8.30
C ALA A 174 9.15 5.22 7.14
N PRO A 175 9.33 4.39 6.09
CA PRO A 175 10.12 4.79 4.94
C PRO A 175 9.52 6.04 4.31
N GLN A 176 10.24 7.15 4.48
CA GLN A 176 9.86 8.41 3.86
C GLN A 176 10.03 8.24 2.35
N ARG A 177 8.92 8.07 1.64
CA ARG A 177 8.94 8.06 0.18
C ARG A 177 9.37 9.45 -0.25
N LYS A 178 10.66 9.60 -0.58
CA LYS A 178 11.24 10.83 -1.10
C LYS A 178 10.35 11.29 -2.26
N LEU A 179 9.52 12.30 -2.01
CA LEU A 179 8.77 12.96 -3.06
C LEU A 179 9.84 13.44 -4.03
N LYS A 180 9.85 12.88 -5.25
CA LYS A 180 10.73 13.39 -6.31
C LYS A 180 10.45 14.90 -6.34
N PRO A 181 11.47 15.76 -6.10
CA PRO A 181 11.24 17.18 -6.11
C PRO A 181 10.59 17.48 -7.46
N ALA A 182 9.37 18.02 -7.41
CA ALA A 182 8.66 18.41 -8.62
C ALA A 182 9.66 19.27 -9.39
N LYS A 183 10.11 18.78 -10.54
CA LYS A 183 11.06 19.47 -11.40
C LYS A 183 10.39 20.80 -11.66
N ARG A 184 10.82 21.83 -10.93
CA ARG A 184 10.33 23.19 -11.05
C ARG A 184 10.66 23.52 -12.49
N GLN A 185 9.65 23.44 -13.35
CA GLN A 185 9.77 23.94 -14.70
C GLN A 185 10.17 25.39 -14.49
N GLU A 186 11.44 25.69 -14.71
CA GLU A 186 11.89 27.04 -14.97
C GLU A 186 11.02 27.48 -16.14
N ALA A 187 9.99 28.23 -15.79
CA ALA A 187 9.21 29.00 -16.73
C ALA A 187 10.22 29.90 -17.42
N ASP A 188 10.47 29.53 -18.67
CA ASP A 188 11.16 30.23 -19.72
C ASP A 188 11.02 31.75 -19.52
N SER A 189 11.98 32.32 -18.80
CA SER A 189 12.11 33.77 -18.64
C SER A 189 12.89 34.29 -19.84
N SER A 190 12.34 34.05 -21.04
CA SER A 190 12.75 34.74 -22.26
C SER A 190 12.02 36.08 -22.34
N ALA A 191 12.18 36.90 -21.31
CA ALA A 191 11.85 38.32 -21.36
C ALA A 191 13.09 39.04 -21.90
N LYS A 192 13.17 39.09 -23.22
CA LYS A 192 14.11 39.89 -23.99
C LYS A 192 13.93 41.36 -23.60
N GLN A 193 14.78 41.86 -22.69
CA GLN A 193 14.88 43.29 -22.37
C GLN A 193 15.64 44.00 -23.51
N PRO A 194 15.06 44.99 -24.21
CA PRO A 194 15.83 45.92 -25.02
C PRO A 194 16.51 46.94 -24.10
N GLN A 195 17.81 47.14 -24.30
CA GLN A 195 18.63 48.13 -23.60
C GLN A 195 18.07 49.56 -23.78
N PRO A 196 18.04 50.40 -22.72
CA PRO A 196 17.79 51.82 -22.87
C PRO A 196 19.08 52.56 -23.26
N LYS A 197 19.02 53.26 -24.39
CA LYS A 197 20.01 54.27 -24.79
C LYS A 197 20.07 55.38 -23.74
N GLN A 198 21.28 55.65 -23.26
CA GLN A 198 21.62 56.81 -22.45
C GLN A 198 21.56 58.08 -23.31
N GLU A 199 20.84 59.09 -22.83
CA GLU A 199 21.03 60.48 -23.21
C GLU A 199 20.90 61.37 -21.97
N ALA A 200 21.73 62.40 -21.94
CA ALA A 200 22.18 63.12 -20.75
C ALA A 200 21.31 64.33 -20.38
N SER A 201 21.05 64.49 -19.07
CA SER A 201 20.97 65.74 -18.24
C SER A 201 20.11 66.96 -18.67
N PRO A 202 19.84 67.97 -17.79
CA PRO A 202 19.97 68.06 -16.32
C PRO A 202 18.79 68.77 -15.56
N ALA A 203 18.86 68.69 -14.21
CA ALA A 203 18.51 69.70 -13.19
C ALA A 203 17.04 70.09 -12.87
N LYS A 204 16.59 69.81 -11.62
CA LYS A 204 16.42 70.78 -10.49
C LYS A 204 15.62 70.16 -9.31
N PRO A 205 15.63 70.76 -8.10
CA PRO A 205 15.59 70.04 -6.84
C PRO A 205 14.31 70.24 -6.00
N ALA A 206 14.24 69.46 -4.92
CA ALA A 206 13.83 69.86 -3.56
C ALA A 206 12.55 69.22 -2.97
N VAL A 207 12.65 69.06 -1.63
CA VAL A 207 11.60 69.02 -0.61
C VAL A 207 11.05 67.63 -0.21
N ALA A 208 11.66 67.06 0.83
CA ALA A 208 10.95 66.44 1.95
C ALA A 208 10.36 67.57 2.86
N PRO A 209 9.42 67.39 3.83
CA PRO A 209 9.25 66.19 4.67
C PRO A 209 7.82 65.98 5.29
N GLN A 210 7.75 65.10 6.31
CA GLN A 210 6.81 65.09 7.46
C GLN A 210 5.38 64.52 7.24
N ARG A 211 4.97 63.45 7.94
CA ARG A 211 4.63 63.27 9.38
C ARG A 211 3.11 63.41 9.57
N GLN A 212 2.46 62.37 10.11
CA GLN A 212 1.46 62.42 11.19
C GLN A 212 0.75 61.06 11.38
N GLU A 213 1.12 60.35 12.45
CA GLU A 213 0.11 59.82 13.41
C GLU A 213 -0.30 61.00 14.34
N PRO A 214 -1.39 60.97 15.16
CA PRO A 214 -2.20 59.84 15.62
C PRO A 214 -3.73 60.10 15.76
N LYS A 215 -4.41 59.10 16.37
CA LYS A 215 -5.59 59.16 17.28
C LYS A 215 -6.99 58.72 16.78
N PRO A 216 -7.83 58.22 17.71
CA PRO A 216 -8.81 57.17 17.50
C PRO A 216 -10.26 57.69 17.58
N ALA A 217 -11.23 56.82 17.26
CA ALA A 217 -12.38 56.47 18.10
C ALA A 217 -13.61 56.02 17.27
N VAL A 218 -14.35 55.10 17.89
CA VAL A 218 -15.78 54.80 17.69
C VAL A 218 -16.20 54.08 16.40
N ALA A 219 -16.61 52.82 16.54
CA ALA A 219 -18.03 52.44 16.42
C ALA A 219 -18.17 50.91 16.42
N SER A 220 -18.60 50.40 17.56
CA SER A 220 -19.22 49.09 17.74
C SER A 220 -20.51 48.96 16.93
N LYS A 221 -20.67 47.85 16.19
CA LYS A 221 -21.96 47.23 15.80
C LYS A 221 -21.74 45.84 15.19
N PRO A 222 -22.76 44.97 15.14
CA PRO A 222 -22.83 43.76 15.95
C PRO A 222 -22.59 42.46 15.18
N GLU A 223 -22.42 41.39 15.94
CA GLU A 223 -22.33 39.99 15.52
C GLU A 223 -23.55 39.53 14.73
N PRO A 224 -23.37 38.77 13.64
CA PRO A 224 -24.40 37.87 13.13
C PRO A 224 -24.23 36.48 13.75
N THR A 225 -25.15 36.19 14.66
CA THR A 225 -25.91 34.95 14.85
C THR A 225 -25.34 33.68 14.23
N GLN A 226 -24.95 32.78 15.14
CA GLN A 226 -24.62 31.38 14.87
C GLN A 226 -25.85 30.65 14.30
N THR A 227 -25.70 30.04 13.13
CA THR A 227 -26.58 28.96 12.69
C THR A 227 -26.12 27.69 13.39
N GLU A 228 -26.85 27.36 14.43
CA GLU A 228 -26.83 26.11 15.17
C GLU A 228 -27.20 24.96 14.21
N TRP A 229 -26.23 24.11 13.90
CA TRP A 229 -26.45 22.86 13.19
C TRP A 229 -26.60 21.76 14.25
N THR A 230 -27.85 21.43 14.57
CA THR A 230 -28.23 20.27 15.37
C THR A 230 -28.25 19.04 14.46
N ASP A 231 -27.19 18.24 14.52
CA ASP A 231 -27.26 16.85 14.06
C ASP A 231 -27.50 15.98 15.28
N GLY A 232 -28.69 15.39 15.32
CA GLY A 232 -29.18 14.52 16.38
C GLY A 232 -28.54 13.14 16.25
N GLY A 233 -27.82 12.75 17.29
CA GLY A 233 -27.24 11.42 17.44
C GLY A 233 -26.98 11.17 18.91
N ASP A 234 -28.07 11.02 19.67
CA ASP A 234 -28.04 10.48 21.03
C ASP A 234 -27.55 9.02 20.97
N ASP A 235 -26.28 8.80 21.32
CA ASP A 235 -25.78 7.51 21.79
C ASP A 235 -25.18 7.74 23.19
N PRO A 236 -25.87 7.31 24.27
CA PRO A 236 -25.33 7.40 25.61
C PRO A 236 -24.38 6.21 25.88
N ASP A 237 -23.37 6.50 26.69
CA ASP A 237 -22.57 5.56 27.47
C ASP A 237 -21.45 4.79 26.75
N CYS A 238 -20.33 5.49 26.54
CA CYS A 238 -18.98 4.91 26.58
C CYS A 238 -18.06 5.85 27.37
N GLU A 239 -18.26 5.86 28.69
CA GLU A 239 -17.34 6.42 29.67
C GLU A 239 -16.01 5.65 29.60
N TYR A 240 -15.04 6.21 28.89
CA TYR A 240 -13.63 5.88 29.05
C TYR A 240 -12.86 7.19 29.23
N ASP A 241 -12.48 7.42 30.49
CA ASP A 241 -11.55 8.45 30.92
C ASP A 241 -10.20 8.32 30.17
N GLU A 242 -9.91 9.31 29.33
CA GLU A 242 -8.52 9.61 28.97
C GLU A 242 -8.34 11.12 28.87
N ASP A 243 -7.98 11.71 30.02
CA ASP A 243 -7.61 13.11 30.19
C ASP A 243 -6.35 13.47 29.37
N GLY A 244 -6.56 13.66 28.08
CA GLY A 244 -5.65 14.31 27.17
C GLY A 244 -6.36 15.48 26.53
N GLN A 245 -6.68 16.53 27.31
CA GLN A 245 -7.24 17.77 26.79
C GLN A 245 -6.36 18.30 25.65
N LYS A 246 -6.76 18.03 24.41
CA LYS A 246 -6.19 18.64 23.20
C LYS A 246 -6.55 20.11 23.23
N GLN A 247 -5.77 20.91 23.95
CA GLN A 247 -5.91 22.35 23.99
C GLN A 247 -5.97 22.87 22.55
N ARG A 248 -7.12 23.44 22.19
CA ARG A 248 -7.34 24.03 20.88
C ARG A 248 -6.36 25.19 20.73
N LEU A 249 -5.29 24.96 19.96
CA LEU A 249 -4.29 25.97 19.62
C LEU A 249 -4.97 27.28 19.19
N SER A 250 -4.64 28.37 19.89
CA SER A 250 -5.23 29.68 19.64
C SER A 250 -4.90 30.17 18.23
N LYS A 251 -5.68 31.12 17.69
CA LYS A 251 -5.42 31.71 16.35
C LYS A 251 -4.01 32.30 16.25
N ALA A 252 -3.49 32.86 17.35
CA ALA A 252 -2.14 33.40 17.42
C ALA A 252 -1.07 32.29 17.29
N GLU A 253 -1.32 31.15 17.93
CA GLU A 253 -0.43 30.00 17.94
C GLU A 253 -0.37 29.30 16.58
N ARG A 254 -1.52 29.15 15.90
CA ARG A 254 -1.57 28.68 14.51
C ARG A 254 -0.78 29.59 13.58
N LYS A 255 -0.84 30.92 13.77
CA LYS A 255 -0.06 31.89 12.97
C LYS A 255 1.43 31.81 13.26
N ARG A 256 1.83 31.57 14.52
CA ARG A 256 3.22 31.38 14.93
C ARG A 256 3.80 30.09 14.35
N LEU A 257 3.06 28.98 14.40
CA LEU A 257 3.43 27.70 13.78
C LEU A 257 3.59 27.82 12.27
N ARG A 258 2.71 28.54 11.58
CA ARG A 258 2.86 28.83 10.14
C ARG A 258 4.14 29.62 9.84
N ARG A 259 4.48 30.62 10.66
CA ARG A 259 5.72 31.40 10.52
C ARG A 259 6.97 30.58 10.83
N GLN A 260 6.92 29.67 11.79
CA GLN A 260 8.04 28.78 12.12
C GLN A 260 8.26 27.71 11.03
N LYS A 261 7.18 27.14 10.48
CA LYS A 261 7.26 26.24 9.31
C LYS A 261 7.83 26.95 8.09
N ALA A 262 7.41 28.19 7.82
CA ALA A 262 7.95 29.00 6.72
C ALA A 262 9.43 29.35 6.87
N LYS A 263 9.96 29.40 8.10
CA LYS A 263 11.38 29.68 8.40
C LYS A 263 12.26 28.44 8.44
N GLY A 264 11.74 27.25 8.12
CA GLY A 264 12.53 26.02 8.03
C GLY A 264 13.13 25.53 9.35
N ARG A 265 12.68 26.04 10.51
CA ARG A 265 13.25 25.73 11.84
C ARG A 265 12.74 24.42 12.47
N TYR A 266 12.04 23.58 11.71
CA TYR A 266 11.51 22.29 12.17
C TYR A 266 12.05 21.11 11.35
N ALA A 267 13.27 21.25 10.82
CA ALA A 267 14.04 20.15 10.26
C ALA A 267 15.26 19.91 11.16
N ALA A 268 15.02 19.30 12.32
CA ALA A 268 16.01 18.63 13.15
C ALA A 268 15.27 17.54 13.93
#